data_AF-A0A534DMU3-F1
#
_entry.id   AF-A0A534DMU3-F1
#
_cell.length_a   1.000
_cell.length_b   1.000
_cell.length_c   1.000
_cell.angle_alpha   90.00
_cell.angle_beta   90.00
_cell.angle_gamma   90.00
#
_symmetry.space_group_name_H-M   'P 1'
#
loop_
_entity.id
_entity.type
_entity.pdbx_description
1 polymer ?
#
loop_
_entity_poly.entity_id
_entity_poly.type
_entity_poly.pdbx_seq_one_letter_code
_entity_poly.pdbx_strand_id
1 'polypeptide(L)' 'MRLPRVYPIVDSAAWVRRLAPLGVHLVQLRIKE' A
#
# COMPACT_ATOMS: atom_id res chain seq x y z
N MET A 1 -3.38 18.59 -1.30
CA MET A 1 -3.66 17.22 -0.80
C MET A 1 -2.50 16.77 0.08
N ARG A 2 -2.77 16.09 1.20
CA ARG A 2 -1.74 15.62 2.15
C ARG A 2 -1.70 14.09 2.14
N LEU A 3 -0.54 13.51 1.89
CA LEU A 3 -0.36 12.07 1.93
C LEU A 3 -0.35 11.56 3.38
N PRO A 4 -0.80 10.32 3.63
CA PRO A 4 -0.59 9.63 4.90
C PRO A 4 0.90 9.60 5.26
N ARG A 5 1.22 9.80 6.54
CA ARG A 5 2.62 9.72 7.02
C ARG A 5 3.15 8.29 7.03
N VAL A 6 2.27 7.30 7.05
CA VAL A 6 2.60 5.87 7.02
C VAL A 6 1.96 5.28 5.77
N TYR A 7 2.80 4.73 4.90
CA TYR A 7 2.38 3.99 3.71
C TYR A 7 3.16 2.67 3.67
N PRO A 8 2.48 1.52 3.66
CA PRO A 8 3.15 0.22 3.58
C PRO A 8 3.87 0.07 2.25
N ILE A 9 5.09 -0.47 2.29
CA ILE A 9 5.83 -0.89 1.11
C ILE A 9 5.65 -2.40 0.97
N VAL A 10 5.10 -2.85 -0.15
CA VAL A 10 4.76 -4.26 -0.40
C VAL A 10 5.41 -4.74 -1.70
N ASP A 11 5.59 -6.05 -1.83
CA ASP A 11 6.19 -6.71 -2.99
C ASP A 11 5.17 -7.12 -4.08
N SER A 12 3.88 -7.20 -3.71
CA SER A 12 2.81 -7.65 -4.59
C SER A 12 1.54 -6.83 -4.44
N ALA A 13 0.86 -6.57 -5.57
CA ALA A 13 -0.45 -5.92 -5.61
C ALA A 13 -1.55 -6.73 -4.88
N ALA A 14 -1.33 -8.02 -4.62
CA ALA A 14 -2.26 -8.86 -3.87
C ALA A 14 -2.55 -8.31 -2.45
N TRP A 15 -1.63 -7.53 -1.89
CA TRP A 15 -1.81 -6.88 -0.59
C TRP A 15 -2.96 -5.87 -0.55
N VAL A 16 -3.34 -5.28 -1.68
CA VAL A 16 -4.46 -4.32 -1.73
C VAL A 16 -5.75 -4.94 -1.19
N ARG A 17 -6.05 -6.20 -1.54
CA ARG A 17 -7.26 -6.89 -1.05
C ARG A 17 -7.27 -7.10 0.46
N ARG A 18 -6.09 -7.17 1.08
CA ARG A 18 -5.92 -7.36 2.53
C ARG A 18 -5.94 -6.03 3.28
N LEU A 19 -5.37 -4.99 2.69
CA LEU A 19 -5.17 -3.68 3.34
C LEU A 19 -6.36 -2.72 3.13
N ALA A 20 -7.08 -2.82 2.01
CA ALA A 20 -8.21 -1.93 1.72
C ALA A 20 -9.34 -2.01 2.78
N PRO A 21 -9.75 -3.20 3.28
CA PRO A 21 -10.75 -3.29 4.36
C PRO A 21 -10.28 -2.67 5.69
N LEU A 22 -8.97 -2.49 5.89
CA LEU A 22 -8.37 -1.91 7.09
C LEU A 22 -8.27 -0.37 7.02
N GLY A 23 -8.80 0.26 5.96
CA GLY A 23 -8.72 1.71 5.78
C GLY A 23 -7.36 2.21 5.30
N VAL A 24 -6.53 1.33 4.72
CA VAL A 24 -5.29 1.77 4.07
C VAL A 24 -5.62 2.33 2.69
N HIS A 25 -5.30 3.61 2.50
CA HIS A 25 -5.61 4.35 1.27
C HIS A 25 -4.37 4.66 0.42
N LEU A 26 -3.18 4.34 0.91
CA LEU A 26 -1.91 4.51 0.18
C LEU A 26 -1.01 3.30 0.44
N VAL A 27 -0.52 2.69 -0.63
CA VAL A 27 0.42 1.56 -0.60
C VAL A 27 1.49 1.81 -1.65
N GLN A 28 2.74 1.49 -1.36
CA GLN A 28 3.82 1.54 -2.31
C GLN A 28 4.18 0.13 -2.75
N LEU A 29 4.02 -0.17 -4.03
CA LEU A 29 4.47 -1.43 -4.60
C LEU A 29 5.96 -1.31 -4.96
N ARG A 30 6.79 -2.17 -4.39
CA ARG A 30 8.22 -2.30 -4.69
C ARG A 30 8.43 -3.50 -5.59
N ILE A 31 8.50 -3.23 -6.89
CA ILE A 31 8.97 -4.20 -7.89
C ILE A 31 10.48 -4.00 -8.03
N LYS A 32 11.24 -5.08 -7.96
CA LYS A 32 12.66 -5.05 -8.30
C LYS A 32 12.91 -6.13 -9.33
N GLU A 33 13.00 -5.67 -10.57
CA GLU A 33 13.66 -6.28 -11.73
C GLU A 33 14.43 -5.14 -12.42
#